data_AF-A0A1C7M1R2-F1
#
_entry.id   AF-A0A1C7M1R2-F1
#
_cell.length_a   1.000
_cell.length_b   1.000
_cell.length_c   1.000
_cell.angle_alpha   90.00
_cell.angle_beta   90.00
_cell.angle_gamma   90.00
#
_symmetry.space_group_name_H-M   'P 1'
#
loop_
_entity.id
_entity.type
_entity.pdbx_description
1 polymer ?
#
loop_
_entity_poly.entity_id
_entity_poly.type
_entity_poly.pdbx_seq_one_letter_code
_entity_poly.pdbx_strand_id
1 'polypeptide(L)'
;MQGAYHGRTFGAMAVTKSKTIYSEGVHPLMPGVFTLPFPYWHQLSLPPSTPSSQISAYCLNQLSLLLSQSSAPRDTAAILIETVLGEGGYVPTPPEFLRGLREICDKEGILLIIDEVQCGYGRTGKNYAIEYAGVRPDILITAKGLANGFH
;
A
#
# COMPACT_ATOMS: atom_id res chain seq x y z
N MET A 1 -4.28 -1.49 0.81
CA MET A 1 -3.72 -2.74 1.38
C MET A 1 -4.37 -3.08 2.71
N GLN A 2 -4.34 -4.34 3.16
CA GLN A 2 -4.78 -4.70 4.52
C GLN A 2 -3.90 -4.01 5.57
N GLY A 3 -4.51 -3.49 6.63
CA GLY A 3 -3.79 -2.77 7.68
C GLY A 3 -3.44 -1.31 7.35
N ALA A 4 -3.76 -0.82 6.14
CA ALA A 4 -3.34 0.49 5.66
C ALA A 4 -4.27 1.63 6.11
N TYR A 5 -3.73 2.84 6.24
CA TYR A 5 -4.48 4.05 6.60
C TYR A 5 -4.20 5.19 5.62
N HIS A 6 -5.26 5.68 4.96
CA HIS A 6 -5.17 6.72 3.93
C HIS A 6 -6.07 7.93 4.21
N GLY A 7 -6.65 8.03 5.42
CA GLY A 7 -7.44 9.17 5.86
C GLY A 7 -8.90 8.84 6.20
N ARG A 8 -9.68 9.89 6.48
CA ARG A 8 -11.05 9.78 7.04
C ARG A 8 -12.13 10.51 6.24
N THR A 9 -11.80 11.06 5.08
CA THR A 9 -12.85 11.54 4.15
C THR A 9 -13.57 10.35 3.53
N PHE A 10 -14.79 10.52 3.00
CA PHE A 10 -15.61 9.40 2.53
C PHE A 10 -14.88 8.45 1.54
N GLY A 11 -14.14 9.01 0.58
CA GLY A 11 -13.30 8.23 -0.34
C GLY A 11 -12.08 7.59 0.34
N ALA A 12 -11.40 8.32 1.24
CA ALA A 12 -10.24 7.80 1.97
C ALA A 12 -10.60 6.69 2.98
N MET A 13 -11.80 6.74 3.57
CA MET A 13 -12.32 5.68 4.43
C MET A 13 -12.53 4.39 3.64
N ALA A 14 -12.91 4.48 2.35
CA ALA A 14 -13.11 3.31 1.51
C ALA A 14 -11.82 2.50 1.33
N VAL A 15 -10.68 3.18 1.20
CA VAL A 15 -9.34 2.58 1.03
C VAL A 15 -8.59 2.35 2.36
N THR A 16 -9.04 2.94 3.46
CA THR A 16 -8.49 2.67 4.81
C THR A 16 -8.99 1.32 5.33
N LYS A 17 -8.04 0.46 5.73
CA LYS A 17 -8.27 -0.91 6.22
C LYS A 17 -7.43 -1.23 7.46
N SER A 18 -7.04 -0.21 8.23
CA SER A 18 -6.26 -0.38 9.46
C SER A 18 -7.12 -0.81 10.66
N LYS A 19 -8.31 -0.22 10.83
CA LYS A 19 -9.25 -0.50 11.94
C LYS A 19 -10.70 -0.30 11.51
N THR A 20 -11.61 -1.08 12.10
CA THR A 20 -13.05 -1.01 11.82
C THR A 20 -13.70 0.32 12.22
N ILE A 21 -13.20 0.96 13.29
CA ILE A 21 -13.72 2.23 13.81
C ILE A 21 -13.76 3.36 12.77
N TYR A 22 -12.96 3.26 11.69
CA TYR A 22 -12.96 4.25 10.62
C TYR A 22 -14.10 4.10 9.61
N SER A 23 -14.78 2.96 9.56
CA SER A 23 -15.89 2.73 8.62
C SER A 23 -17.17 2.22 9.30
N GLU A 24 -17.10 1.88 10.58
CA GLU A 24 -18.24 1.44 11.37
C GLU A 24 -19.36 2.50 11.38
N GLY A 25 -20.60 2.06 11.12
CA GLY A 25 -21.77 2.93 11.09
C GLY A 25 -21.93 3.84 9.85
N VAL A 26 -20.96 3.86 8.92
CA VAL A 26 -20.98 4.74 7.74
C VAL A 26 -21.00 3.99 6.40
N HIS A 27 -21.22 2.67 6.44
CA HIS A 27 -21.41 1.87 5.24
C HIS A 27 -22.78 2.10 4.57
N PRO A 28 -22.90 1.90 3.24
CA PRO A 28 -21.85 1.50 2.29
C PRO A 28 -20.91 2.66 1.91
N LEU A 29 -19.63 2.36 1.73
CA LEU A 29 -18.62 3.31 1.24
C LEU A 29 -18.48 3.22 -0.29
N MET A 30 -17.62 4.07 -0.86
CA MET A 30 -17.33 4.09 -2.30
C MET A 30 -17.02 2.67 -2.84
N PRO A 31 -17.74 2.20 -3.88
CA PRO A 31 -17.49 0.90 -4.50
C PRO A 31 -16.19 0.90 -5.33
N GLY A 32 -15.80 -0.27 -5.83
CA GLY A 32 -14.61 -0.42 -6.69
C GLY A 32 -13.29 -0.42 -5.91
N VAL A 33 -13.33 -0.52 -4.58
CA VAL A 33 -12.13 -0.66 -3.75
C VAL A 33 -11.94 -2.13 -3.38
N PHE A 34 -10.81 -2.69 -3.82
CA PHE A 34 -10.39 -4.04 -3.46
C PHE A 34 -9.17 -3.99 -2.55
N THR A 35 -9.03 -4.98 -1.68
CA THR A 35 -7.95 -5.04 -0.69
C THR A 35 -7.10 -6.27 -0.95
N LEU A 36 -5.78 -6.08 -0.89
CA LEU A 36 -4.79 -7.14 -0.99
C LEU A 36 -4.11 -7.39 0.36
N PRO A 37 -3.62 -8.62 0.60
CA PRO A 37 -2.75 -8.88 1.73
C PRO A 37 -1.49 -8.01 1.64
N PHE A 38 -1.04 -7.53 2.78
CA PHE A 38 0.23 -6.82 2.89
C PHE A 38 1.36 -7.86 3.10
N PRO A 39 2.56 -7.67 2.50
CA PRO A 39 3.67 -8.62 2.59
C PRO A 39 4.35 -8.63 3.97
N TYR A 40 3.62 -9.07 4.98
CA TYR A 40 4.07 -9.18 6.37
C TYR A 40 3.69 -10.55 6.93
N TRP A 41 4.70 -11.33 7.34
CA TRP A 41 4.56 -12.71 7.78
C TRP A 41 3.47 -12.90 8.85
N HIS A 42 3.37 -11.98 9.81
CA HIS A 42 2.46 -12.09 10.94
C HIS A 42 1.00 -11.95 10.49
N GLN A 43 0.71 -11.01 9.58
CA GLN A 43 -0.65 -10.86 9.02
C GLN A 43 -1.06 -12.06 8.16
N LEU A 44 -0.08 -12.72 7.54
CA LEU A 44 -0.29 -13.93 6.74
C LEU A 44 -0.28 -15.23 7.56
N SER A 45 -0.10 -15.14 8.89
CA SER A 45 0.03 -16.32 9.77
C SER A 45 1.16 -17.28 9.36
N LEU A 46 2.25 -16.74 8.82
CA LEU A 46 3.44 -17.50 8.40
C LEU A 46 4.51 -17.48 9.49
N PRO A 47 5.44 -18.45 9.55
CA PRO A 47 6.57 -18.40 10.47
C PRO A 47 7.45 -17.15 10.23
N PRO A 48 8.03 -16.54 11.29
CA PRO A 48 8.96 -15.40 11.14
C PRO A 48 10.19 -15.70 10.29
N SER A 49 10.56 -16.98 10.16
CA SER A 49 11.67 -17.45 9.33
C SER A 49 11.35 -17.47 7.82
N THR A 50 10.11 -17.17 7.43
CA THR A 50 9.71 -17.16 6.02
C THR A 50 10.42 -16.02 5.27
N PRO A 51 11.13 -16.29 4.16
CA PRO A 51 11.82 -15.25 3.41
C PRO A 51 10.88 -14.17 2.86
N SER A 52 11.32 -12.92 2.88
CA SER A 52 10.56 -11.77 2.34
C SER A 52 10.23 -11.95 0.86
N SER A 53 11.10 -12.60 0.09
CA SER A 53 10.90 -12.90 -1.33
C SER A 53 9.71 -13.84 -1.55
N GLN A 54 9.56 -14.87 -0.71
CA GLN A 54 8.44 -15.81 -0.78
C GLN A 54 7.12 -15.13 -0.41
N ILE A 55 7.13 -14.29 0.63
CA ILE A 55 5.96 -13.51 1.05
C ILE A 55 5.54 -12.51 -0.04
N SER A 56 6.51 -11.84 -0.65
CA SER A 56 6.29 -10.87 -1.72
C SER A 56 5.72 -11.57 -2.96
N ALA A 57 6.28 -12.71 -3.36
CA ALA A 57 5.79 -13.50 -4.48
C ALA A 57 4.35 -13.98 -4.24
N TYR A 58 4.02 -14.41 -3.02
CA TYR A 58 2.66 -14.77 -2.64
C TYR A 58 1.70 -13.59 -2.81
N CYS A 59 2.03 -12.41 -2.28
CA CYS A 59 1.17 -11.22 -2.38
C CYS A 59 1.00 -10.72 -3.83
N LEU A 60 2.05 -10.79 -4.65
CA LEU A 60 1.97 -10.45 -6.08
C LEU A 60 1.10 -11.46 -6.86
N ASN A 61 1.14 -12.74 -6.48
CA ASN A 61 0.22 -13.74 -7.03
C ASN A 61 -1.24 -13.41 -6.66
N GLN A 62 -1.50 -13.03 -5.40
CA GLN A 62 -2.83 -12.58 -4.99
C GLN A 62 -3.32 -11.35 -5.76
N LEU A 63 -2.43 -10.39 -6.07
CA LEU A 63 -2.74 -9.27 -6.96
C LEU A 63 -3.11 -9.76 -8.37
N SER A 64 -2.36 -10.69 -8.93
CA SER A 64 -2.65 -11.25 -10.26
C SER A 64 -4.00 -11.95 -10.30
N LEU A 65 -4.36 -12.70 -9.25
CA LEU A 65 -5.66 -13.34 -9.10
C LEU A 65 -6.78 -12.31 -8.97
N LEU A 66 -6.60 -11.28 -8.14
CA LEU A 66 -7.58 -10.19 -7.99
C LEU A 66 -7.84 -9.50 -9.33
N LEU A 67 -6.78 -9.18 -10.08
CA LEU A 67 -6.91 -8.55 -11.39
C LEU A 67 -7.64 -9.45 -12.41
N SER A 68 -7.51 -10.77 -12.26
CA SER A 68 -8.16 -11.74 -13.16
C SER A 68 -9.60 -12.06 -12.77
N GLN A 69 -9.97 -11.93 -11.50
CA GLN A 69 -11.22 -12.48 -10.95
C GLN A 69 -12.17 -11.42 -10.42
N SER A 70 -11.68 -10.23 -10.06
CA SER A 70 -12.47 -9.22 -9.32
C SER A 70 -12.39 -7.82 -9.92
N SER A 71 -11.25 -7.42 -10.48
CA SER A 71 -11.07 -6.09 -11.07
C SER A 71 -10.20 -6.20 -12.31
N ALA A 72 -10.83 -6.26 -13.50
CA ALA A 72 -10.07 -6.38 -14.74
C ALA A 72 -9.02 -5.26 -14.85
N PRO A 73 -7.81 -5.52 -15.39
CA PRO A 73 -6.76 -4.50 -15.45
C PRO A 73 -7.22 -3.20 -16.11
N ARG A 74 -7.97 -3.31 -17.22
CA ARG A 74 -8.57 -2.16 -17.93
C ARG A 74 -9.54 -1.31 -17.11
N ASP A 75 -10.16 -1.91 -16.09
CA ASP A 75 -11.13 -1.25 -15.20
C ASP A 75 -10.46 -0.77 -13.90
N THR A 76 -9.17 -1.09 -13.72
CA THR A 76 -8.40 -0.79 -12.51
C THR A 76 -7.56 0.47 -12.71
N ALA A 77 -7.96 1.56 -12.08
CA ALA A 77 -7.25 2.85 -12.26
C ALA A 77 -5.87 2.90 -11.58
N ALA A 78 -5.76 2.37 -10.35
CA ALA A 78 -4.56 2.53 -9.55
C ALA A 78 -4.38 1.45 -8.47
N ILE A 79 -3.13 1.25 -8.06
CA ILE A 79 -2.74 0.55 -6.84
C ILE A 79 -2.21 1.59 -5.84
N LEU A 80 -2.76 1.58 -4.63
CA LEU A 80 -2.36 2.47 -3.52
C LEU A 80 -1.71 1.67 -2.39
N ILE A 81 -0.51 2.08 -1.98
CA ILE A 81 0.27 1.40 -0.92
C ILE A 81 1.15 2.38 -0.12
N GLU A 82 1.33 2.09 1.17
CA GLU A 82 2.32 2.75 2.03
C GLU A 82 3.71 2.09 1.91
N THR A 83 4.80 2.86 1.89
CA THR A 83 6.16 2.28 1.90
C THR A 83 6.57 1.71 3.26
N VAL A 84 5.96 2.21 4.34
CA VAL A 84 5.93 1.55 5.64
C VAL A 84 4.51 1.60 6.15
N LEU A 85 3.94 0.46 6.48
CA LEU A 85 2.59 0.35 7.01
C LEU A 85 2.54 1.00 8.40
N GLY A 86 1.96 2.20 8.50
CA GLY A 86 1.99 2.99 9.73
C GLY A 86 1.13 2.37 10.84
N GLU A 87 -0.19 2.52 10.71
CA GLU A 87 -1.13 2.02 11.73
C GLU A 87 -1.19 0.50 11.83
N GLY A 88 -0.76 -0.22 10.77
CA GLY A 88 -0.70 -1.67 10.75
C GLY A 88 0.52 -2.28 11.44
N GLY A 89 1.34 -1.48 12.15
CA GLY A 89 2.41 -1.96 13.02
C GLY A 89 3.82 -1.48 12.67
N TYR A 90 3.96 -0.36 11.96
CA TYR A 90 5.26 0.19 11.51
C TYR A 90 6.10 -0.83 10.73
N VAL A 91 5.49 -1.47 9.74
CA VAL A 91 6.11 -2.57 8.98
C VAL A 91 6.60 -2.07 7.62
N PRO A 92 7.91 -2.10 7.32
CA PRO A 92 8.43 -1.72 6.02
C PRO A 92 7.96 -2.65 4.91
N THR A 93 7.60 -2.08 3.76
CA THR A 93 7.28 -2.87 2.57
C THR A 93 8.57 -3.40 1.94
N PRO A 94 8.68 -4.72 1.64
CA PRO A 94 9.86 -5.27 0.99
C PRO A 94 10.16 -4.60 -0.36
N PRO A 95 11.40 -4.19 -0.64
CA PRO A 95 11.78 -3.55 -1.91
C PRO A 95 11.41 -4.37 -3.16
N GLU A 96 11.54 -5.69 -3.09
CA GLU A 96 11.18 -6.62 -4.17
C GLU A 96 9.68 -6.61 -4.46
N PHE A 97 8.83 -6.41 -3.45
CA PHE A 97 7.40 -6.29 -3.63
C PHE A 97 7.04 -5.00 -4.36
N LEU A 98 7.65 -3.88 -3.98
CA LEU A 98 7.44 -2.59 -4.65
C LEU A 98 7.88 -2.62 -6.12
N ARG A 99 8.98 -3.32 -6.43
CA ARG A 99 9.41 -3.54 -7.82
C ARG A 99 8.39 -4.39 -8.59
N GLY A 100 7.91 -5.48 -8.01
CA GLY A 100 6.87 -6.30 -8.64
C GLY A 100 5.56 -5.53 -8.88
N LEU A 101 5.15 -4.67 -7.95
CA LEU A 101 3.99 -3.79 -8.17
C LEU A 101 4.22 -2.84 -9.35
N ARG A 102 5.41 -2.24 -9.46
CA ARG A 102 5.76 -1.36 -10.58
C ARG A 102 5.71 -2.10 -11.91
N GLU A 103 6.29 -3.29 -11.99
CA GLU A 103 6.28 -4.13 -13.20
C GLU A 103 4.86 -4.47 -13.65
N ILE A 104 3.97 -4.83 -12.71
CA ILE A 104 2.56 -5.10 -13.01
C ILE A 104 1.85 -3.82 -13.47
N CYS A 105 2.08 -2.70 -12.79
CA CYS A 105 1.49 -1.42 -13.15
C CYS A 105 1.88 -1.00 -14.58
N ASP A 106 3.17 -1.14 -14.93
CA ASP A 106 3.68 -0.81 -16.27
C ASP A 106 3.10 -1.72 -17.35
N LYS A 107 3.01 -3.03 -17.06
CA LYS A 107 2.47 -4.01 -18.00
C LYS A 107 0.98 -3.81 -18.29
N GLU A 108 0.22 -3.45 -17.25
CA GLU A 108 -1.24 -3.43 -17.30
C GLU A 108 -1.81 -2.02 -17.49
N GLY A 109 -0.98 -0.98 -17.48
CA GLY A 109 -1.41 0.41 -17.62
C GLY A 109 -2.11 0.96 -16.36
N ILE A 110 -1.74 0.46 -15.18
CA ILE A 110 -2.32 0.84 -13.88
C ILE A 110 -1.40 1.86 -13.21
N LEU A 111 -1.95 2.89 -12.55
CA LEU A 111 -1.12 3.85 -11.82
C LEU A 111 -0.60 3.27 -10.50
N LEU A 112 0.67 3.50 -10.18
CA LEU A 112 1.22 3.22 -8.86
C LEU A 112 1.23 4.47 -8.00
N ILE A 113 0.40 4.47 -6.96
CA ILE A 113 0.30 5.54 -5.96
C ILE A 113 1.00 5.09 -4.68
N ILE A 114 1.99 5.86 -4.26
CA ILE A 114 2.72 5.63 -3.01
C ILE A 114 2.29 6.66 -1.98
N ASP A 115 1.83 6.18 -0.82
CA ASP A 115 1.50 7.00 0.34
C ASP A 115 2.67 6.99 1.34
N GLU A 116 3.39 8.11 1.43
CA GLU A 116 4.48 8.32 2.37
C GLU A 116 4.14 9.34 3.47
N VAL A 117 2.86 9.59 3.75
CA VAL A 117 2.44 10.56 4.78
C VAL A 117 3.07 10.28 6.16
N GLN A 118 3.30 9.01 6.49
CA GLN A 118 3.89 8.60 7.78
C GLN A 118 5.43 8.50 7.76
N CYS A 119 6.03 8.34 6.58
CA CYS A 119 7.44 7.96 6.42
C CYS A 119 8.31 9.06 5.81
N GLY A 120 7.68 10.06 5.16
CA GLY A 120 8.37 11.15 4.49
C GLY A 120 9.23 11.99 5.43
N TYR A 121 10.32 12.54 4.88
CA TYR A 121 11.29 13.43 5.53
C TYR A 121 12.23 12.76 6.55
N GLY A 122 13.18 11.97 6.03
CA GLY A 122 14.39 11.59 6.75
C GLY A 122 14.22 10.54 7.86
N ARG A 123 13.03 9.95 8.03
CA ARG A 123 12.80 8.90 9.03
C ARG A 123 13.52 7.59 8.70
N THR A 124 13.92 7.39 7.44
CA THR A 124 14.62 6.19 6.96
C THR A 124 16.06 6.45 6.48
N GLY A 125 16.48 7.72 6.32
CA GLY A 125 17.84 8.12 5.87
C GLY A 125 17.93 8.68 4.44
N LYS A 126 16.89 8.49 3.61
CA LYS A 126 16.68 9.17 2.31
C LYS A 126 15.50 10.15 2.40
N ASN A 127 15.31 10.99 1.38
CA ASN A 127 14.19 11.94 1.34
C ASN A 127 12.83 11.21 1.29
N TYR A 128 12.76 10.08 0.58
CA TYR A 128 11.60 9.18 0.51
C TYR A 128 11.99 7.71 0.65
N ALA A 129 11.15 6.89 1.30
CA ALA A 129 11.44 5.48 1.52
C ALA A 129 11.36 4.63 0.23
N ILE A 130 10.56 5.05 -0.75
CA ILE A 130 10.47 4.42 -2.08
C ILE A 130 11.82 4.42 -2.82
N GLU A 131 12.72 5.35 -2.51
CA GLU A 131 14.06 5.42 -3.11
C GLU A 131 14.95 4.23 -2.71
N TYR A 132 14.64 3.50 -1.64
CA TYR A 132 15.32 2.24 -1.30
C TYR A 132 14.91 1.09 -2.22
N ALA A 133 13.72 1.17 -2.82
CA ALA A 133 13.24 0.17 -3.77
C ALA A 133 13.74 0.41 -5.20
N GLY A 134 14.18 1.62 -5.53
CA GLY A 134 14.56 2.02 -6.89
C GLY A 134 13.36 2.13 -7.83
N VAL A 135 12.17 2.36 -7.27
CA VAL A 135 10.89 2.40 -7.99
C VAL A 135 10.44 3.85 -8.16
N ARG A 136 9.97 4.22 -9.36
CA ARG A 136 9.34 5.51 -9.61
C ARG A 136 7.80 5.36 -9.57
N PRO A 137 7.11 6.01 -8.61
CA PRO A 137 5.66 6.03 -8.60
C PRO A 137 5.10 7.02 -9.64
N ASP A 138 3.84 6.84 -10.01
CA ASP A 138 3.10 7.79 -10.84
C ASP A 138 2.60 8.96 -9.99
N ILE A 139 2.18 8.67 -8.75
CA ILE A 139 1.75 9.67 -7.77
C ILE A 139 2.41 9.36 -6.43
N LEU A 140 2.99 10.38 -5.81
CA LEU A 140 3.57 10.32 -4.47
C LEU A 140 2.76 11.23 -3.54
N ILE A 141 2.11 10.64 -2.54
CA ILE A 141 1.40 11.36 -1.48
C ILE A 141 2.40 11.56 -0.34
N THR A 142 2.61 12.82 0.04
CA THR A 142 3.48 13.18 1.17
C THR A 142 2.77 14.23 2.01
N ALA A 143 2.95 14.16 3.33
CA ALA A 143 2.49 15.16 4.29
C ALA A 143 3.39 15.13 5.52
N LYS A 144 2.99 15.82 6.60
CA LYS A 144 3.62 15.86 7.94
C LYS A 144 5.09 16.30 7.97
N GLY A 145 6.03 15.48 7.49
CA GLY A 145 7.45 15.78 7.51
C GLY A 145 7.86 16.97 6.63
N LEU A 146 7.07 17.30 5.61
CA LEU A 146 7.27 18.50 4.78
C LEU A 146 7.10 19.82 5.55
N ALA A 147 6.39 19.81 6.69
CA ALA A 147 6.06 21.01 7.46
C ALA A 147 6.71 21.09 8.85
N ASN A 148 7.46 20.07 9.28
CA ASN A 148 8.17 20.04 10.57
C ASN A 148 7.36 20.55 11.79
N GLY A 149 6.04 20.33 11.80
CA GLY A 149 5.15 20.80 12.88
C GLY A 149 4.95 22.32 12.98
N PHE A 150 5.34 23.13 11.99
CA PHE A 150 5.01 24.56 11.96
C PHE A 150 3.68 24.80 11.25
N HIS A 151 2.61 24.81 12.05
CA HIS A 151 1.38 25.59 11.82
C HIS A 151 0.87 26.12 13.15
#